data_AF-A0A7I7Y5Q8-F1
#
_entry.id   AF-A0A7I7Y5Q8-F1
#
_cell.length_a   1.000
_cell.length_b   1.000
_cell.length_c   1.000
_cell.angle_alpha   90.00
_cell.angle_beta   90.00
_cell.angle_gamma   90.00
#
_symmetry.space_group_name_H-M   'P 1'
#
loop_
_entity.id
_entity.type
_entity.pdbx_description
1 polymer ?
#
loop_
_entity_poly.entity_id
_entity_poly.type
_entity_poly.pdbx_seq_one_letter_code
_entity_poly.pdbx_strand_id
1 'polypeptide(L)'
;MAMAKVSFPARCAVAVVCGEHLVSQVYPASVPIEVFLDDVVELLNDELKRRGLPGLEPGLGYELQRANGTRLEVTKSLDDLGVEDGTTLVLAPAGEGESFEPQYESLSTGLARVGKRLFEPVTAATAAHTAIAILAMVGAVIAATAVRTRLVHDSLIPAVVTGVFGALAAAGAIAVARGWPQRADLLSGFAWPAIPLVAISAGAAAPGALGAAHLFIGALTTVVLICALVSVTGRHVTVAATVITLCALGGAVALARMWRPVPAQWLGMCALVALLLLLTLAPTIALWTARIRPPHFGSITGRDLFRRSDGLPVDAVAPVEDADEDERAETNADTTPRGADIAAAARRANGVLTGLCVGAAATLPVAVWATLMPGQAKGNAAAVLSGLYVLIFISRGRSFTDKRQAVALVCGAAAAVCVGVAKYVLAQPADSGAAVLWGAVVLAAFAGAGLVVALLVPVTRFTPLVRMLAEWLEIIAIVAALPLAAWIGGLFTWVRMR
;
A
#
# COMPACT_ATOMS: atom_id res chain seq x y z
N MET A 1 -27.60 69.66 -7.22
CA MET A 1 -26.27 69.04 -7.13
C MET A 1 -26.46 67.54 -7.27
N ALA A 2 -26.25 67.00 -8.48
CA ALA A 2 -26.49 65.58 -8.76
C ALA A 2 -25.35 64.74 -8.16
N MET A 3 -25.71 63.81 -7.29
CA MET A 3 -24.76 62.88 -6.64
C MET A 3 -24.29 61.89 -7.71
N ALA A 4 -23.01 61.97 -8.09
CA ALA A 4 -22.40 61.02 -9.03
C ALA A 4 -22.46 59.61 -8.43
N LYS A 5 -23.24 58.74 -9.06
CA LYS A 5 -23.35 57.33 -8.67
C LYS A 5 -22.08 56.63 -9.16
N VAL A 6 -21.13 56.39 -8.26
CA VAL A 6 -19.92 55.62 -8.56
C VAL A 6 -20.33 54.16 -8.76
N SER A 7 -20.41 53.71 -10.02
CA SER A 7 -20.55 52.28 -10.34
C SER A 7 -19.15 51.65 -10.36
N PHE A 8 -18.90 50.72 -9.45
CA PHE A 8 -17.69 49.89 -9.55
C PHE A 8 -17.82 48.95 -10.77
N PRO A 9 -16.73 48.71 -11.51
CA PRO A 9 -16.74 47.72 -12.59
C PRO A 9 -17.10 46.33 -12.02
N ALA A 10 -17.74 45.51 -12.85
CA ALA A 10 -18.03 44.11 -12.51
C ALA A 10 -16.72 43.41 -12.11
N ARG A 11 -16.78 42.51 -11.13
CA ARG A 11 -15.61 41.82 -10.58
C ARG A 11 -15.78 40.32 -10.72
N CYS A 12 -14.71 39.63 -11.07
CA CYS A 12 -14.66 38.18 -11.19
C CYS A 12 -13.62 37.63 -10.20
N ALA A 13 -14.04 36.74 -9.30
CA ALA A 13 -13.16 36.05 -8.38
C ALA A 13 -12.61 34.78 -9.04
N VAL A 14 -11.31 34.75 -9.31
CA VAL A 14 -10.64 33.63 -9.99
C VAL A 14 -9.54 33.04 -9.13
N ALA A 15 -9.22 31.77 -9.38
CA ALA A 15 -8.05 31.14 -8.78
C ALA A 15 -6.94 31.07 -9.84
N VAL A 16 -5.84 31.78 -9.64
CA VAL A 16 -4.72 31.80 -10.59
C VAL A 16 -3.63 30.84 -10.14
N VAL A 17 -3.30 29.89 -10.99
CA VAL A 17 -2.18 28.96 -10.83
C VAL A 17 -0.92 29.61 -11.38
N CYS A 18 0.10 29.77 -10.55
CA CYS A 18 1.44 30.25 -10.91
C CYS A 18 2.45 29.15 -10.55
N GLY A 19 2.91 28.40 -11.56
CA GLY A 19 3.74 27.21 -11.31
C GLY A 19 2.98 26.15 -10.50
N GLU A 20 3.49 25.84 -9.30
CA GLU A 20 2.85 24.88 -8.37
C GLU A 20 1.90 25.54 -7.35
N HIS A 21 1.69 26.86 -7.43
CA HIS A 21 0.98 27.62 -6.41
C HIS A 21 -0.36 28.15 -6.92
N LEU A 22 -1.38 28.09 -6.06
CA LEU A 22 -2.69 28.66 -6.30
C LEU A 22 -2.85 29.96 -5.50
N VAL A 23 -3.24 31.03 -6.18
CA VAL A 23 -3.52 32.34 -5.58
C VAL A 23 -4.92 32.79 -5.99
N SER A 24 -5.82 32.94 -5.02
CA SER A 24 -7.16 33.49 -5.27
C SER A 24 -7.08 35.00 -5.39
N GLN A 25 -7.59 35.54 -6.50
CA GLN A 25 -7.60 36.97 -6.79
C GLN A 25 -8.93 37.41 -7.36
N VAL A 26 -9.19 38.71 -7.29
CA VAL A 26 -10.39 39.33 -7.84
C VAL A 26 -9.98 40.33 -8.91
N TYR A 27 -10.41 40.08 -10.15
CA TYR A 27 -10.09 40.92 -11.29
C TYR A 27 -11.31 41.67 -11.82
N PRO A 28 -11.11 42.81 -12.51
CA PRO A 28 -12.20 43.48 -13.23
C PRO A 28 -12.73 42.58 -14.35
N ALA A 29 -14.02 42.24 -14.30
CA ALA A 29 -14.64 41.30 -15.22
C ALA A 29 -14.95 41.93 -16.59
N SER A 30 -15.31 43.22 -16.58
CA SER A 30 -15.76 43.97 -17.76
C SER A 30 -14.69 44.88 -18.37
N VAL A 31 -13.42 44.69 -18.01
CA VAL A 31 -12.28 45.46 -18.56
C VAL A 31 -11.43 44.51 -19.40
N PRO A 32 -10.89 44.95 -20.56
CA PRO A 32 -9.96 44.14 -21.33
C PRO A 32 -8.75 43.70 -20.50
N ILE A 33 -8.31 42.45 -20.68
CA ILE A 33 -7.23 41.86 -19.89
C ILE A 33 -5.92 42.66 -20.03
N GLU A 34 -5.64 43.21 -21.20
CA GLU A 34 -4.41 43.96 -21.51
C GLU A 34 -4.20 45.18 -20.60
N VAL A 35 -5.29 45.73 -20.05
CA VAL A 35 -5.25 46.92 -19.20
C VAL A 35 -4.71 46.61 -17.81
N PHE A 36 -4.88 45.38 -17.31
CA PHE A 36 -4.53 45.01 -15.94
C PHE A 36 -3.56 43.82 -15.85
N LEU A 37 -3.14 43.25 -16.98
CA LEU A 37 -2.29 42.06 -17.02
C LEU A 37 -0.94 42.31 -16.33
N ASP A 38 -0.31 43.45 -16.58
CA ASP A 38 0.98 43.80 -15.96
C ASP A 38 0.86 43.94 -14.44
N ASP A 39 -0.21 44.59 -13.96
CA ASP A 39 -0.51 44.72 -12.53
C ASP A 39 -0.73 43.33 -11.87
N VAL A 40 -1.36 42.41 -12.60
CA VAL A 40 -1.57 41.02 -12.13
C VAL A 40 -0.26 40.28 -12.02
N VAL A 41 0.64 40.42 -12.99
CA VAL A 41 1.97 39.81 -12.97
C VAL A 41 2.79 40.35 -11.81
N GLU A 42 2.79 41.67 -11.59
CA GLU A 42 3.48 42.31 -10.47
C GLU A 42 2.93 41.82 -9.12
N LEU A 43 1.60 41.84 -8.96
CA LEU A 43 0.91 41.41 -7.74
C LEU A 43 1.21 39.94 -7.40
N LEU A 44 1.17 39.06 -8.39
CA LEU A 44 1.44 37.63 -8.21
C LEU A 44 2.93 37.39 -7.92
N ASN A 45 3.85 38.13 -8.55
CA ASN A 45 5.27 38.06 -8.27
C ASN A 45 5.58 38.45 -6.81
N ASP A 46 4.97 39.53 -6.33
CA ASP A 46 5.14 39.99 -4.95
C ASP A 46 4.54 39.01 -3.95
N GLU A 47 3.39 38.41 -4.25
CA GLU A 47 2.79 37.37 -3.40
C GLU A 47 3.66 36.10 -3.33
N LEU A 48 4.27 35.69 -4.46
CA LEU A 48 5.23 34.58 -4.47
C LEU A 48 6.46 34.89 -3.60
N LYS A 49 7.03 36.10 -3.73
CA LYS A 49 8.15 36.56 -2.89
C LYS A 49 7.79 36.61 -1.41
N ARG A 50 6.59 37.09 -1.06
CA ARG A 50 6.09 37.10 0.34
C ARG A 50 6.00 35.70 0.93
N ARG A 51 5.68 34.69 0.11
CA ARG A 51 5.65 33.27 0.51
C ARG A 51 7.03 32.59 0.53
N GLY A 52 8.11 33.34 0.24
CA GLY A 52 9.48 32.81 0.21
C GLY A 52 9.79 31.93 -1.00
N LEU A 53 9.01 32.08 -2.09
CA LEU A 53 9.14 31.29 -3.31
C LEU A 53 10.01 32.03 -4.34
N PRO A 54 10.61 31.32 -5.33
CA PRO A 54 11.19 31.98 -6.48
C PRO A 54 10.09 32.80 -7.19
N GLY A 55 10.37 34.08 -7.40
CA GLY A 55 9.46 34.98 -8.13
C GLY A 55 9.34 34.61 -9.60
N LEU A 56 8.48 35.35 -10.31
CA LEU A 56 8.34 35.23 -11.76
C LEU A 56 9.67 35.61 -12.45
N GLU A 57 10.01 34.89 -13.54
CA GLU A 57 11.22 35.14 -14.31
C GLU A 57 11.17 36.54 -14.95
N PRO A 58 12.18 37.41 -14.69
CA PRO A 58 12.20 38.77 -15.21
C PRO A 58 12.54 38.79 -16.71
N GLY A 59 11.85 39.65 -17.47
CA GLY A 59 12.08 39.83 -18.91
C GLY A 59 11.27 38.90 -19.83
N LEU A 60 10.46 38.00 -19.26
CA LEU A 60 9.46 37.22 -19.99
C LEU A 60 8.10 37.91 -19.89
N GLY A 61 7.38 37.98 -21.02
CA GLY A 61 5.96 38.33 -21.02
C GLY A 61 5.15 37.19 -20.41
N TYR A 62 4.00 37.49 -19.81
CA TYR A 62 3.08 36.50 -19.26
C TYR A 62 1.70 36.64 -19.90
N GLU A 63 0.94 35.55 -19.91
CA GLU A 63 -0.42 35.50 -20.43
C GLU A 63 -1.32 34.68 -19.48
N LEU A 64 -2.62 34.98 -19.50
CA LEU A 64 -3.61 34.19 -18.78
C LEU A 64 -4.15 33.08 -19.69
N GLN A 65 -4.11 31.86 -19.20
CA GLN A 65 -4.70 30.68 -19.85
C GLN A 65 -5.82 30.10 -18.97
N ARG A 66 -6.78 29.42 -19.58
CA ARG A 66 -7.71 28.54 -18.86
C ARG A 66 -6.94 27.30 -18.36
N ALA A 67 -7.49 26.61 -17.36
CA ALA A 67 -6.90 25.37 -16.83
C ALA A 67 -6.66 24.25 -17.87
N ASN A 68 -7.33 24.30 -19.03
CA ASN A 68 -7.13 23.38 -20.16
C ASN A 68 -5.99 23.80 -21.11
N GLY A 69 -5.28 24.90 -20.83
CA GLY A 69 -4.19 25.44 -21.66
C GLY A 69 -4.63 26.37 -22.79
N THR A 70 -5.92 26.71 -22.90
CA THR A 70 -6.40 27.69 -23.88
C THR A 70 -6.00 29.10 -23.44
N ARG A 71 -5.25 29.81 -24.30
CA ARG A 71 -4.89 31.22 -24.08
C ARG A 71 -6.13 32.11 -24.12
N LEU A 72 -6.23 33.04 -23.16
CA LEU A 72 -7.26 34.08 -23.18
C LEU A 72 -6.80 35.21 -24.11
N GLU A 73 -7.73 35.71 -24.92
CA GLU A 73 -7.47 36.81 -25.84
C GLU A 73 -7.37 38.12 -25.04
N VAL A 74 -6.21 38.78 -25.09
CA VAL A 74 -5.85 39.87 -24.18
C VAL A 74 -6.68 41.16 -24.43
N THR A 75 -7.22 41.32 -25.64
CA THR A 75 -8.06 42.45 -26.07
C THR A 75 -9.51 42.35 -25.59
N LYS A 76 -9.94 41.20 -25.06
CA LYS A 76 -11.30 40.95 -24.57
C LYS A 76 -11.37 40.98 -23.05
N SER A 77 -12.56 41.24 -22.52
CA SER A 77 -12.82 41.18 -21.09
C SER A 77 -13.05 39.73 -20.60
N LEU A 78 -12.93 39.49 -19.30
CA LEU A 78 -13.19 38.17 -18.71
C LEU A 78 -14.67 37.76 -18.90
N ASP A 79 -15.59 38.72 -18.85
CA ASP A 79 -17.02 38.51 -19.13
C ASP A 79 -17.25 38.07 -20.58
N ASP A 80 -16.63 38.75 -21.56
CA ASP A 80 -16.74 38.40 -22.98
C ASP A 80 -16.17 37.00 -23.29
N LEU A 81 -15.16 36.60 -22.51
CA LEU A 81 -14.52 35.30 -22.62
C LEU A 81 -15.26 34.21 -21.84
N GLY A 82 -16.33 34.54 -21.11
CA GLY A 82 -17.14 33.59 -20.33
C GLY A 82 -16.37 33.00 -19.15
N VAL A 83 -15.61 33.83 -18.42
CA VAL A 83 -14.94 33.43 -17.18
C VAL A 83 -15.86 33.75 -16.01
N GLU A 84 -16.30 32.72 -15.30
CA GLU A 84 -17.21 32.84 -14.15
C GLU A 84 -16.43 32.84 -12.83
N ASP A 85 -17.07 33.34 -11.76
CA ASP A 85 -16.54 33.26 -10.40
C ASP A 85 -16.18 31.81 -10.01
N GLY A 86 -14.98 31.63 -9.47
CA GLY A 86 -14.41 30.33 -9.13
C GLY A 86 -13.64 29.64 -10.26
N THR A 87 -13.61 30.21 -11.47
CA THR A 87 -12.82 29.67 -12.58
C THR A 87 -11.33 29.67 -12.24
N THR A 88 -10.65 28.57 -12.57
CA THR A 88 -9.20 28.45 -12.44
C THR A 88 -8.51 28.93 -13.72
N LEU A 89 -7.66 29.93 -13.59
CA LEU A 89 -6.78 30.44 -14.63
C LEU A 89 -5.33 30.02 -14.32
N VAL A 90 -4.49 30.00 -15.33
CA VAL A 90 -3.07 29.68 -15.23
C VAL A 90 -2.29 30.87 -15.78
N LEU A 91 -1.36 31.40 -15.00
CA LEU A 91 -0.40 32.39 -15.48
C LEU A 91 0.78 31.63 -16.11
N ALA A 92 0.93 31.76 -17.43
CA ALA A 92 1.99 31.08 -18.18
C ALA A 92 2.88 32.11 -18.88
N PRO A 93 4.16 31.78 -19.16
CA PRO A 93 5.00 32.62 -20.02
C PRO A 93 4.34 32.77 -21.39
N ALA A 94 4.27 33.99 -21.90
CA ALA A 94 3.75 34.31 -23.21
C ALA A 94 4.58 33.56 -24.27
N GLY A 95 3.98 32.60 -24.94
CA GLY A 95 4.66 31.87 -26.02
C GLY A 95 4.56 32.63 -27.34
N GLU A 96 5.61 32.56 -28.15
CA GLU A 96 5.66 33.22 -29.46
C GLU A 96 4.48 32.78 -30.37
N GLY A 97 3.75 33.77 -30.91
CA GLY A 97 2.65 33.58 -31.88
C GLY A 97 1.23 33.69 -31.31
N GLU A 98 0.26 33.86 -32.21
CA GLU A 98 -1.18 33.85 -31.88
C GLU A 98 -1.64 32.47 -31.37
N SER A 99 -2.71 32.44 -30.58
CA SER A 99 -3.33 31.19 -30.13
C SER A 99 -3.96 30.46 -31.33
N PHE A 100 -3.16 29.63 -31.99
CA PHE A 100 -3.60 28.86 -33.15
C PHE A 100 -4.30 27.58 -32.69
N GLU A 101 -5.61 27.49 -32.87
CA GLU A 101 -6.29 26.20 -32.87
C GLU A 101 -6.08 25.54 -34.23
N PRO A 102 -5.32 24.43 -34.32
CA PRO A 102 -5.00 23.83 -35.61
C PRO A 102 -6.26 23.30 -36.29
N GLN A 103 -6.68 23.97 -37.35
CA GLN A 103 -7.74 23.51 -38.23
C GLN A 103 -7.22 22.33 -39.07
N TYR A 104 -7.73 21.13 -38.83
CA TYR A 104 -7.36 19.94 -39.59
C TYR A 104 -8.33 19.75 -40.77
N GLU A 105 -7.85 19.92 -42.00
CA GLU A 105 -8.67 19.75 -43.21
C GLU A 105 -9.12 18.30 -43.45
N SER A 106 -8.38 17.32 -42.92
CA SER A 106 -8.71 15.90 -43.02
C SER A 106 -8.84 15.28 -41.63
N LEU A 107 -9.93 14.54 -41.42
CA LEU A 107 -10.11 13.71 -40.22
C LEU A 107 -8.95 12.73 -40.03
N SER A 108 -8.32 12.26 -41.11
CA SER A 108 -7.21 11.31 -41.03
C SER A 108 -5.94 11.92 -40.41
N THR A 109 -5.62 13.18 -40.72
CA THR A 109 -4.44 13.88 -40.19
C THR A 109 -4.67 14.34 -38.76
N GLY A 110 -5.88 14.82 -38.46
CA GLY A 110 -6.32 15.09 -37.09
C GLY A 110 -6.23 13.83 -36.22
N LEU A 111 -6.82 12.71 -36.67
CA LEU A 111 -6.80 11.44 -35.94
C LEU A 111 -5.39 10.86 -35.79
N ALA A 112 -4.53 10.94 -36.80
CA ALA A 112 -3.16 10.47 -36.71
C ALA A 112 -2.34 11.28 -35.69
N ARG A 113 -2.55 12.60 -35.61
CA ARG A 113 -1.86 13.47 -34.65
C ARG A 113 -2.40 13.29 -33.23
N VAL A 114 -3.72 13.19 -33.07
CA VAL A 114 -4.36 12.85 -31.80
C VAL A 114 -3.92 11.46 -31.35
N GLY A 115 -3.87 10.47 -32.25
CA GLY A 115 -3.37 9.12 -31.98
C GLY A 115 -1.93 9.11 -31.48
N LYS A 116 -1.02 9.89 -32.07
CA LYS A 116 0.36 10.04 -31.58
C LYS A 116 0.47 10.69 -30.19
N ARG A 117 -0.52 11.50 -29.78
CA ARG A 117 -0.60 12.08 -28.43
C ARG A 117 -1.22 11.11 -27.42
N LEU A 118 -2.22 10.35 -27.85
CA LEU A 118 -2.94 9.41 -26.99
C LEU A 118 -2.19 8.09 -26.77
N PHE A 119 -1.38 7.67 -27.75
CA PHE A 119 -0.66 6.40 -27.70
C PHE A 119 0.85 6.64 -27.71
N GLU A 120 1.52 6.26 -26.62
CA GLU A 120 2.96 6.32 -26.52
C GLU A 120 3.63 5.32 -27.48
N PRO A 121 4.65 5.73 -28.26
CA PRO A 121 5.40 4.82 -29.10
C PRO A 121 6.29 3.88 -28.25
N VAL A 122 6.73 2.77 -28.84
CA VAL A 122 7.67 1.86 -28.18
C VAL A 122 8.98 2.61 -27.92
N THR A 123 9.33 2.75 -26.65
CA THR A 123 10.58 3.39 -26.22
C THR A 123 11.64 2.34 -25.86
N ALA A 124 12.90 2.78 -25.72
CA ALA A 124 13.96 1.93 -25.18
C ALA A 124 13.65 1.45 -23.74
N ALA A 125 12.90 2.22 -22.95
CA ALA A 125 12.43 1.79 -21.63
C ALA A 125 11.40 0.67 -21.74
N THR A 126 10.47 0.77 -22.70
CA THR A 126 9.51 -0.30 -23.00
C THR A 126 10.24 -1.58 -23.40
N ALA A 127 11.23 -1.50 -24.29
CA ALA A 127 12.04 -2.65 -24.69
C ALA A 127 12.83 -3.27 -23.52
N ALA A 128 13.36 -2.45 -22.62
CA ALA A 128 14.04 -2.93 -21.42
C ALA A 128 13.07 -3.63 -20.45
N HIS A 129 11.89 -3.08 -20.22
CA HIS A 129 10.87 -3.68 -19.36
C HIS A 129 10.32 -5.00 -19.94
N THR A 130 10.15 -5.09 -21.26
CA THR A 130 9.74 -6.35 -21.90
C THR A 130 10.85 -7.41 -21.81
N ALA A 131 12.12 -7.03 -21.95
CA ALA A 131 13.24 -7.96 -21.74
C ALA A 131 13.31 -8.48 -20.29
N ILE A 132 13.07 -7.61 -19.30
CA ILE A 132 12.96 -8.01 -17.88
C ILE A 132 11.78 -8.99 -17.69
N ALA A 133 10.63 -8.72 -18.30
CA ALA A 133 9.48 -9.61 -18.21
C ALA A 133 9.79 -10.99 -18.79
N ILE A 134 10.50 -11.05 -19.93
CA ILE A 134 10.97 -12.31 -20.52
C ILE A 134 11.92 -13.04 -19.57
N LEU A 135 12.88 -12.34 -18.97
CA LEU A 135 13.80 -12.93 -18.00
C LEU A 135 13.04 -13.51 -16.79
N ALA A 136 12.05 -12.80 -16.27
CA ALA A 136 11.21 -13.27 -15.17
C ALA A 136 10.41 -14.53 -15.57
N MET A 137 9.86 -14.58 -16.79
CA MET A 137 9.17 -15.77 -17.31
C MET A 137 10.10 -16.98 -17.42
N VAL A 138 11.30 -16.79 -17.98
CA VAL A 138 12.32 -17.85 -18.08
C VAL A 138 12.71 -18.34 -16.68
N GLY A 139 12.97 -17.42 -15.75
CA GLY A 139 13.28 -17.75 -14.36
C GLY A 139 12.16 -18.54 -13.67
N ALA A 140 10.89 -18.18 -13.90
CA ALA A 140 9.74 -18.90 -13.36
C ALA A 140 9.64 -20.33 -13.90
N VAL A 141 9.88 -20.54 -15.20
CA VAL A 141 9.90 -21.88 -15.81
C VAL A 141 11.05 -22.74 -15.26
N ILE A 142 12.24 -22.16 -15.09
CA ILE A 142 13.38 -22.85 -14.47
C ILE A 142 13.06 -23.23 -13.02
N ALA A 143 12.48 -22.32 -12.23
CA ALA A 143 12.04 -22.59 -10.87
C ALA A 143 11.02 -23.73 -10.81
N ALA A 144 9.98 -23.68 -11.65
CA ALA A 144 8.93 -24.70 -11.67
C ALA A 144 9.47 -26.08 -12.08
N THR A 145 10.31 -26.15 -13.11
CA THR A 145 10.92 -27.41 -13.55
C THR A 145 11.90 -27.96 -12.53
N ALA A 146 12.69 -27.11 -11.87
CA ALA A 146 13.61 -27.53 -10.81
C ALA A 146 12.86 -28.11 -9.60
N VAL A 147 11.80 -27.43 -9.13
CA VAL A 147 10.96 -27.93 -8.03
C VAL A 147 10.30 -29.25 -8.41
N ARG A 148 9.74 -29.36 -9.63
CA ARG A 148 9.15 -30.61 -10.13
C ARG A 148 10.15 -31.76 -10.14
N THR A 149 11.36 -31.55 -10.66
CA THR A 149 12.39 -32.61 -10.67
C THR A 149 12.82 -32.98 -9.27
N ARG A 150 12.95 -32.02 -8.35
CA ARG A 150 13.35 -32.26 -6.95
C ARG A 150 12.27 -32.99 -6.14
N LEU A 151 11.00 -32.87 -6.50
CA LEU A 151 9.89 -33.63 -5.90
C LEU A 151 9.93 -35.11 -6.26
N VAL A 152 10.45 -35.46 -7.44
CA VAL A 152 10.50 -36.85 -7.92
C VAL A 152 11.85 -37.51 -7.62
N HIS A 153 12.95 -36.75 -7.73
CA HIS A 153 14.31 -37.28 -7.62
C HIS A 153 15.15 -36.50 -6.62
N ASP A 154 15.88 -37.24 -5.78
CA ASP A 154 16.91 -36.67 -4.90
C ASP A 154 18.20 -36.40 -5.69
N SER A 155 18.22 -35.30 -6.44
CA SER A 155 19.35 -34.89 -7.27
C SER A 155 19.76 -33.45 -6.99
N LEU A 156 21.05 -33.17 -7.19
CA LEU A 156 21.60 -31.82 -7.06
C LEU A 156 21.40 -30.95 -8.32
N ILE A 157 20.97 -31.54 -9.44
CA ILE A 157 20.79 -30.84 -10.72
C ILE A 157 19.84 -29.64 -10.57
N PRO A 158 18.64 -29.76 -9.93
CA PRO A 158 17.77 -28.62 -9.66
C PRO A 158 18.46 -27.48 -8.89
N ALA A 159 19.27 -27.83 -7.89
CA ALA A 159 19.98 -26.85 -7.07
C ALA A 159 21.07 -26.13 -7.88
N VAL A 160 21.83 -26.85 -8.70
CA VAL A 160 22.88 -26.29 -9.56
C VAL A 160 22.27 -25.37 -10.62
N VAL A 161 21.23 -25.82 -11.33
CA VAL A 161 20.61 -25.03 -12.41
C VAL A 161 20.01 -23.74 -11.85
N THR A 162 19.19 -23.83 -10.79
CA THR A 162 18.60 -22.63 -10.17
C THR A 162 19.65 -21.72 -9.55
N GLY A 163 20.72 -22.29 -8.98
CA GLY A 163 21.85 -21.55 -8.42
C GLY A 163 22.62 -20.76 -9.48
N VAL A 164 22.94 -21.39 -10.61
CA VAL A 164 23.65 -20.75 -11.73
C VAL A 164 22.82 -19.60 -12.31
N PHE A 165 21.55 -19.83 -12.63
CA PHE A 165 20.68 -18.77 -13.17
C PHE A 165 20.42 -17.66 -12.14
N GLY A 166 20.24 -18.01 -10.87
CA GLY A 166 20.09 -17.04 -9.78
C GLY A 166 21.35 -16.19 -9.60
N ALA A 167 22.54 -16.81 -9.65
CA ALA A 167 23.82 -16.11 -9.55
C ALA A 167 24.07 -15.19 -10.75
N LEU A 168 23.73 -15.63 -11.97
CA LEU A 168 23.82 -14.78 -13.17
C LEU A 168 22.89 -13.57 -13.10
N ALA A 169 21.65 -13.77 -12.66
CA ALA A 169 20.70 -12.67 -12.47
C ALA A 169 21.19 -11.70 -11.36
N ALA A 170 21.71 -12.22 -10.24
CA ALA A 170 22.30 -11.40 -9.18
C ALA A 170 23.54 -10.63 -9.67
N ALA A 171 24.41 -11.26 -10.47
CA ALA A 171 25.55 -10.61 -11.10
C ALA A 171 25.10 -9.50 -12.06
N GLY A 172 24.02 -9.72 -12.83
CA GLY A 172 23.38 -8.70 -13.66
C GLY A 172 22.88 -7.52 -12.83
N ALA A 173 22.22 -7.76 -11.70
CA ALA A 173 21.78 -6.70 -10.79
C ALA A 173 22.96 -5.89 -10.23
N ILE A 174 24.06 -6.56 -9.84
CA ILE A 174 25.27 -5.89 -9.34
C ILE A 174 25.96 -5.09 -10.46
N ALA A 175 26.03 -5.63 -11.67
CA ALA A 175 26.60 -4.94 -12.84
C ALA A 175 25.80 -3.68 -13.18
N VAL A 176 24.46 -3.76 -13.14
CA VAL A 176 23.59 -2.59 -13.31
C VAL A 176 23.78 -1.58 -12.19
N ALA A 177 23.85 -2.02 -10.93
CA ALA A 177 24.06 -1.14 -9.78
C ALA A 177 25.38 -0.35 -9.88
N ARG A 178 26.44 -0.96 -10.43
CA ARG A 178 27.76 -0.32 -10.61
C ARG A 178 27.88 0.51 -11.88
N GLY A 179 27.35 0.01 -13.00
CA GLY A 179 27.50 0.65 -14.31
C GLY A 179 26.47 1.73 -14.61
N TRP A 180 25.24 1.57 -14.10
CA TRP A 180 24.12 2.47 -14.40
C TRP A 180 23.25 2.70 -13.14
N PRO A 181 23.76 3.42 -12.13
CA PRO A 181 23.04 3.63 -10.86
C PRO A 181 21.69 4.35 -11.03
N GLN A 182 21.52 5.11 -12.12
CA GLN A 182 20.25 5.78 -12.45
C GLN A 182 19.16 4.80 -12.92
N ARG A 183 19.51 3.58 -13.35
CA ARG A 183 18.57 2.59 -13.91
C ARG A 183 18.07 1.62 -12.83
N ALA A 184 17.40 2.17 -11.80
CA ALA A 184 16.83 1.40 -10.70
C ALA A 184 15.81 0.32 -11.16
N ASP A 185 15.16 0.57 -12.29
CA ASP A 185 14.17 -0.33 -12.91
C ASP A 185 14.84 -1.63 -13.37
N LEU A 186 16.01 -1.52 -14.02
CA LEU A 186 16.82 -2.66 -14.44
C LEU A 186 17.39 -3.42 -13.25
N LEU A 187 17.89 -2.71 -12.23
CA LEU A 187 18.39 -3.33 -11.00
C LEU A 187 17.30 -4.19 -10.36
N SER A 188 16.10 -3.63 -10.21
CA SER A 188 14.95 -4.34 -9.65
C SER A 188 14.53 -5.51 -10.55
N GLY A 189 14.57 -5.32 -11.87
CA GLY A 189 14.24 -6.35 -12.86
C GLY A 189 15.15 -7.58 -12.83
N PHE A 190 16.44 -7.41 -12.50
CA PHE A 190 17.37 -8.53 -12.30
C PHE A 190 17.30 -9.12 -10.89
N ALA A 191 17.14 -8.27 -9.86
CA ALA A 191 17.17 -8.70 -8.47
C ALA A 191 15.95 -9.53 -8.07
N TRP A 192 14.74 -9.14 -8.49
CA TRP A 192 13.50 -9.84 -8.11
C TRP A 192 13.42 -11.29 -8.61
N PRO A 193 13.77 -11.61 -9.87
CA PRO A 193 13.85 -12.99 -10.34
C PRO A 193 15.01 -13.80 -9.72
N ALA A 194 16.11 -13.15 -9.35
CA ALA A 194 17.26 -13.82 -8.74
C ALA A 194 16.91 -14.44 -7.38
N ILE A 195 16.12 -13.73 -6.56
CA ILE A 195 15.77 -14.15 -5.19
C ILE A 195 15.13 -15.56 -5.13
N PRO A 196 14.01 -15.85 -5.81
CA PRO A 196 13.38 -17.18 -5.74
C PRO A 196 14.28 -18.27 -6.33
N LEU A 197 15.09 -17.96 -7.35
CA LEU A 197 16.03 -18.93 -7.93
C LEU A 197 17.13 -19.32 -6.92
N VAL A 198 17.75 -18.34 -6.26
CA VAL A 198 18.76 -18.60 -5.23
C VAL A 198 18.15 -19.31 -4.02
N ALA A 199 16.93 -18.94 -3.62
CA ALA A 199 16.23 -19.60 -2.51
C ALA A 199 15.89 -21.07 -2.81
N ILE A 200 15.42 -21.37 -4.03
CA ILE A 200 15.18 -22.75 -4.48
C ILE A 200 16.50 -23.52 -4.53
N SER A 201 17.58 -22.91 -5.00
CA SER A 201 18.91 -23.52 -5.02
C SER A 201 19.37 -23.92 -3.62
N ALA A 202 19.30 -22.99 -2.67
CA ALA A 202 19.69 -23.24 -1.28
C ALA A 202 18.83 -24.31 -0.62
N GLY A 203 17.51 -24.27 -0.82
CA GLY A 203 16.59 -25.28 -0.30
C GLY A 203 16.84 -26.66 -0.92
N ALA A 204 17.01 -26.75 -2.24
CA ALA A 204 17.19 -28.01 -2.95
C ALA A 204 18.58 -28.64 -2.75
N ALA A 205 19.58 -27.85 -2.35
CA ALA A 205 20.95 -28.31 -2.08
C ALA A 205 21.05 -29.21 -0.84
N ALA A 206 20.12 -29.09 0.12
CA ALA A 206 20.08 -29.96 1.28
C ALA A 206 19.73 -31.41 0.86
N PRO A 207 20.44 -32.42 1.39
CA PRO A 207 20.21 -33.82 1.02
C PRO A 207 18.86 -34.34 1.54
N GLY A 208 18.35 -35.40 0.91
CA GLY A 208 17.12 -36.09 1.32
C GLY A 208 15.85 -35.60 0.63
N ALA A 209 14.73 -36.26 0.92
CA ALA A 209 13.43 -35.92 0.36
C ALA A 209 12.97 -34.52 0.79
N LEU A 210 12.31 -33.79 -0.12
CA LEU A 210 11.79 -32.47 0.16
C LEU A 210 10.83 -32.50 1.36
N GLY A 211 11.16 -31.71 2.37
CA GLY A 211 10.38 -31.63 3.60
C GLY A 211 10.45 -30.25 4.24
N ALA A 212 10.13 -30.22 5.53
CA ALA A 212 10.06 -28.97 6.30
C ALA A 212 11.42 -28.25 6.38
N ALA A 213 12.54 -28.98 6.46
CA ALA A 213 13.87 -28.40 6.48
C ALA A 213 14.19 -27.61 5.20
N HIS A 214 13.93 -28.19 4.02
CA HIS A 214 14.15 -27.54 2.73
C HIS A 214 13.30 -26.28 2.58
N LEU A 215 12.03 -26.32 3.02
CA LEU A 215 11.15 -25.16 3.02
C LEU A 215 11.65 -24.06 3.96
N PHE A 216 12.16 -24.41 5.14
CA PHE A 216 12.73 -23.46 6.09
C PHE A 216 13.98 -22.77 5.52
N ILE A 217 14.90 -23.52 4.91
CA ILE A 217 16.11 -22.97 4.26
C ILE A 217 15.74 -22.02 3.13
N GLY A 218 14.80 -22.41 2.26
CA GLY A 218 14.30 -21.56 1.17
C GLY A 218 13.62 -20.29 1.67
N ALA A 219 12.79 -20.39 2.72
CA ALA A 219 12.13 -19.24 3.33
C ALA A 219 13.14 -18.27 3.98
N LEU A 220 14.11 -18.78 4.73
CA LEU A 220 15.14 -17.98 5.40
C LEU A 220 16.01 -17.24 4.38
N THR A 221 16.48 -17.94 3.34
CA THR A 221 17.28 -17.34 2.27
C THR A 221 16.50 -16.26 1.51
N THR A 222 15.22 -16.48 1.23
CA THR A 222 14.34 -15.47 0.63
C THR A 222 14.26 -14.22 1.51
N VAL A 223 14.01 -14.37 2.82
CA VAL A 223 13.93 -13.23 3.75
C VAL A 223 15.25 -12.46 3.79
N VAL A 224 16.39 -13.14 3.91
CA VAL A 224 17.71 -12.50 3.97
C VAL A 224 17.98 -11.70 2.69
N LEU A 225 17.74 -12.29 1.51
CA LEU A 225 17.98 -11.63 0.23
C LEU A 225 17.05 -10.44 -0.01
N ILE A 226 15.77 -10.54 0.39
CA ILE A 226 14.82 -9.41 0.28
C ILE A 226 15.20 -8.29 1.24
N CYS A 227 15.57 -8.60 2.49
CA CYS A 227 16.05 -7.61 3.43
C CYS A 227 17.30 -6.89 2.89
N ALA A 228 18.26 -7.62 2.32
CA ALA A 228 19.41 -7.04 1.66
C ALA A 228 19.01 -6.11 0.49
N LEU A 229 18.13 -6.57 -0.40
CA LEU A 229 17.65 -5.78 -1.54
C LEU A 229 16.95 -4.49 -1.11
N VAL A 230 16.05 -4.56 -0.12
CA VAL A 230 15.33 -3.38 0.39
C VAL A 230 16.26 -2.44 1.14
N SER A 231 17.25 -2.96 1.88
CA SER A 231 18.22 -2.12 2.58
C SER A 231 19.08 -1.28 1.62
N VAL A 232 19.39 -1.82 0.44
CA VAL A 232 20.17 -1.14 -0.60
C VAL A 232 19.31 -0.21 -1.44
N THR A 233 18.11 -0.64 -1.83
CA THR A 233 17.27 0.10 -2.81
C THR A 233 16.27 1.05 -2.17
N GLY A 234 15.76 0.75 -0.97
CA GLY A 234 14.66 1.47 -0.34
C GLY A 234 13.32 1.39 -1.10
N ARG A 235 13.19 0.49 -2.09
CA ARG A 235 12.05 0.41 -3.02
C ARG A 235 11.22 -0.85 -2.81
N HIS A 236 10.02 -0.87 -3.40
CA HIS A 236 9.10 -2.02 -3.41
C HIS A 236 8.80 -2.60 -2.02
N VAL A 237 8.78 -1.73 -1.00
CA VAL A 237 8.60 -2.10 0.42
C VAL A 237 7.33 -2.92 0.64
N THR A 238 6.26 -2.64 -0.09
CA THR A 238 5.00 -3.40 -0.03
C THR A 238 5.20 -4.87 -0.40
N VAL A 239 5.75 -5.12 -1.58
CA VAL A 239 5.99 -6.49 -2.09
C VAL A 239 6.99 -7.22 -1.20
N ALA A 240 8.05 -6.54 -0.77
CA ALA A 240 9.03 -7.10 0.14
C ALA A 240 8.41 -7.52 1.47
N ALA A 241 7.61 -6.65 2.09
CA ALA A 241 6.90 -6.97 3.33
C ALA A 241 5.91 -8.13 3.15
N THR A 242 5.21 -8.21 2.01
CA THR A 242 4.34 -9.37 1.69
C THR A 242 5.13 -10.66 1.67
N VAL A 243 6.22 -10.72 0.90
CA VAL A 243 7.00 -11.95 0.75
C VAL A 243 7.70 -12.33 2.06
N ILE A 244 8.26 -11.36 2.78
CA ILE A 244 8.84 -11.59 4.12
C ILE A 244 7.78 -12.17 5.07
N THR A 245 6.55 -11.63 5.06
CA THR A 245 5.46 -12.13 5.90
C THR A 245 5.10 -13.57 5.56
N LEU A 246 4.97 -13.89 4.27
CA LEU A 246 4.70 -15.25 3.80
C LEU A 246 5.81 -16.23 4.19
N CYS A 247 7.08 -15.84 3.99
CA CYS A 247 8.24 -16.65 4.35
C CYS A 247 8.40 -16.79 5.87
N ALA A 248 8.08 -15.75 6.66
CA ALA A 248 8.14 -15.81 8.11
C ALA A 248 7.07 -16.77 8.67
N LEU A 249 5.82 -16.68 8.18
CA LEU A 249 4.73 -17.56 8.58
C LEU A 249 4.98 -19.02 8.13
N GLY A 250 5.32 -19.21 6.84
CA GLY A 250 5.64 -20.53 6.30
C GLY A 250 6.90 -21.13 6.92
N GLY A 251 7.92 -20.31 7.18
CA GLY A 251 9.15 -20.67 7.86
C GLY A 251 8.91 -21.07 9.32
N ALA A 252 8.05 -20.37 10.06
CA ALA A 252 7.69 -20.76 11.42
C ALA A 252 6.98 -22.12 11.47
N VAL A 253 6.06 -22.37 10.53
CA VAL A 253 5.39 -23.67 10.38
C VAL A 253 6.40 -24.77 10.01
N ALA A 254 7.28 -24.49 9.06
CA ALA A 254 8.34 -25.40 8.64
C ALA A 254 9.30 -25.73 9.79
N LEU A 255 9.71 -24.73 10.56
CA LEU A 255 10.55 -24.89 11.73
C LEU A 255 9.90 -25.81 12.77
N ALA A 256 8.64 -25.55 13.13
CA ALA A 256 7.90 -26.40 14.07
C ALA A 256 7.81 -27.85 13.57
N ARG A 257 7.56 -28.03 12.26
CA ARG A 257 7.40 -29.36 11.65
C ARG A 257 8.72 -30.11 11.43
N MET A 258 9.85 -29.40 11.38
CA MET A 258 11.18 -29.98 11.27
C MET A 258 11.60 -30.70 12.56
N TRP A 259 11.27 -30.14 13.73
CA TRP A 259 11.66 -30.70 15.02
C TRP A 259 10.67 -31.72 15.59
N ARG A 260 9.37 -31.58 15.28
CA ARG A 260 8.32 -32.47 15.77
C ARG A 260 7.33 -32.80 14.65
N PRO A 261 6.85 -34.05 14.57
CA PRO A 261 5.82 -34.42 13.61
C PRO A 261 4.43 -33.93 14.04
N VAL A 262 4.25 -32.60 14.06
CA VAL A 262 2.99 -31.96 14.46
C VAL A 262 1.90 -32.24 13.42
N PRO A 263 0.68 -32.63 13.84
CA PRO A 263 -0.45 -32.79 12.92
C PRO A 263 -0.76 -31.51 12.14
N ALA A 264 -1.12 -31.64 10.86
CA ALA A 264 -1.40 -30.50 9.99
C ALA A 264 -2.53 -29.60 10.55
N GLN A 265 -3.53 -30.19 11.20
CA GLN A 265 -4.61 -29.44 11.84
C GLN A 265 -4.11 -28.50 12.94
N TRP A 266 -3.17 -28.95 13.77
CA TRP A 266 -2.62 -28.13 14.84
C TRP A 266 -1.79 -26.98 14.26
N LEU A 267 -1.00 -27.25 13.23
CA LEU A 267 -0.28 -26.20 12.51
C LEU A 267 -1.23 -25.18 11.87
N GLY A 268 -2.35 -25.64 11.29
CA GLY A 268 -3.40 -24.77 10.77
C GLY A 268 -4.00 -23.86 11.85
N MET A 269 -4.40 -24.43 13.00
CA MET A 269 -4.95 -23.66 14.11
C MET A 269 -3.93 -22.68 14.70
N CYS A 270 -2.67 -23.10 14.88
CA CYS A 270 -1.58 -22.22 15.31
C CYS A 270 -1.32 -21.11 14.29
N ALA A 271 -1.39 -21.39 12.99
CA ALA A 271 -1.26 -20.38 11.94
C ALA A 271 -2.42 -19.38 11.99
N LEU A 272 -3.67 -19.81 12.19
CA LEU A 272 -4.80 -18.91 12.40
C LEU A 272 -4.52 -17.96 13.59
N VAL A 273 -4.11 -18.50 14.74
CA VAL A 273 -3.75 -17.69 15.91
C VAL A 273 -2.61 -16.71 15.61
N ALA A 274 -1.57 -17.18 14.91
CA ALA A 274 -0.46 -16.33 14.50
C ALA A 274 -0.91 -15.18 13.57
N LEU A 275 -1.88 -15.43 12.68
CA LEU A 275 -2.47 -14.39 11.83
C LEU A 275 -3.22 -13.32 12.63
N LEU A 276 -4.00 -13.72 13.64
CA LEU A 276 -4.67 -12.77 14.54
C LEU A 276 -3.66 -11.91 15.30
N LEU A 277 -2.61 -12.53 15.85
CA LEU A 277 -1.52 -11.82 16.54
C LEU A 277 -0.78 -10.88 15.59
N LEU A 278 -0.44 -11.35 14.39
CA LEU A 278 0.24 -10.57 13.36
C LEU A 278 -0.56 -9.32 13.00
N LEU A 279 -1.85 -9.45 12.70
CA LEU A 279 -2.70 -8.31 12.36
C LEU A 279 -2.89 -7.34 13.55
N THR A 280 -2.77 -7.82 14.79
CA THR A 280 -2.83 -6.98 15.99
C THR A 280 -1.55 -6.19 16.18
N LEU A 281 -0.40 -6.80 15.88
CA LEU A 281 0.91 -6.17 15.98
C LEU A 281 1.31 -5.40 14.70
N ALA A 282 0.56 -5.55 13.61
CA ALA A 282 0.93 -5.01 12.30
C ALA A 282 1.16 -3.48 12.29
N PRO A 283 0.31 -2.64 12.92
CA PRO A 283 0.56 -1.20 13.00
C PRO A 283 1.86 -0.89 13.76
N THR A 284 2.12 -1.60 14.86
CA THR A 284 3.34 -1.45 15.66
C THR A 284 4.59 -1.84 14.86
N ILE A 285 4.55 -2.96 14.13
CA ILE A 285 5.64 -3.41 13.25
C ILE A 285 5.88 -2.39 12.13
N ALA A 286 4.81 -1.84 11.54
CA ALA A 286 4.92 -0.80 10.50
C ALA A 286 5.58 0.49 11.02
N LEU A 287 5.25 0.91 12.25
CA LEU A 287 5.90 2.07 12.89
C LEU A 287 7.38 1.81 13.20
N TRP A 288 7.70 0.64 13.76
CA TRP A 288 9.09 0.26 14.05
C TRP A 288 9.96 0.19 12.79
N THR A 289 9.44 -0.41 11.72
CA THR A 289 10.16 -0.52 10.44
C THR A 289 10.34 0.83 9.75
N ALA A 290 9.40 1.76 9.93
CA ALA A 290 9.51 3.14 9.45
C ALA A 290 10.37 4.02 10.37
N ARG A 291 10.83 3.51 11.52
CA ARG A 291 11.58 4.26 12.55
C ARG A 291 10.86 5.52 13.02
N ILE A 292 9.53 5.49 13.01
CA ILE A 292 8.72 6.57 13.58
C ILE A 292 8.83 6.46 15.09
N ARG A 293 9.50 7.43 15.72
CA ARG A 293 9.62 7.49 17.17
C ARG A 293 8.31 8.04 17.76
N PRO A 294 7.72 7.36 18.76
CA PRO A 294 6.69 7.98 19.58
C PRO A 294 7.25 9.24 20.25
N PRO A 295 6.43 10.28 20.45
CA PRO A 295 6.85 11.44 21.23
C PRO A 295 7.28 11.00 22.64
N HIS A 296 8.42 11.51 23.10
CA HIS A 296 8.90 11.22 24.45
C HIS A 296 8.25 12.18 25.44
N PHE A 297 7.51 11.64 26.39
CA PHE A 297 6.98 12.41 27.52
C PHE A 297 7.76 11.98 28.77
N GLY A 298 8.55 12.91 29.34
CA GLY A 298 9.42 12.65 30.51
C GLY A 298 8.65 12.21 31.75
N SER A 299 7.40 12.67 31.92
CA SER A 299 6.47 12.12 32.92
C SER A 299 5.07 11.87 32.35
N ILE A 300 4.45 10.78 32.84
CA ILE A 300 3.07 10.39 32.53
C ILE A 300 2.07 11.45 33.01
N THR A 301 2.42 12.23 34.04
CA THR A 301 1.59 13.30 34.62
C THR A 301 1.75 14.65 33.93
N GLY A 302 2.65 14.78 32.93
CA GLY A 302 2.94 16.05 32.26
C GLY A 302 3.59 17.10 33.16
N ARG A 303 4.14 16.69 34.31
CA ARG A 303 4.79 17.57 35.30
C ARG A 303 6.03 18.26 34.73
N ASP A 304 6.62 17.65 33.72
CA ASP A 304 7.87 18.09 33.11
C ASP A 304 7.62 18.87 31.80
N LEU A 305 6.35 19.09 31.42
CA LEU A 305 5.98 19.93 30.27
C LEU A 305 5.81 21.40 30.67
N PHE A 306 5.30 21.64 31.88
CA PHE A 306 4.99 22.99 32.35
C PHE A 306 5.37 23.16 33.81
N ARG A 307 6.15 24.20 34.11
CA ARG A 307 6.48 24.63 35.47
C ARG A 307 5.69 25.89 35.80
N ARG A 308 5.23 25.96 37.04
CA ARG A 308 4.73 27.21 37.62
C ARG A 308 5.92 28.02 38.12
N SER A 309 6.11 29.22 37.59
CA SER A 309 7.07 30.18 38.16
C SER A 309 6.47 30.84 39.41
N ASP A 310 7.30 30.96 40.45
CA ASP A 310 6.88 31.58 41.71
C ASP A 310 6.51 33.05 41.46
N GLY A 311 5.31 33.45 41.92
CA GLY A 311 4.80 34.83 41.79
C GLY A 311 3.87 35.10 40.60
N LEU A 312 3.61 34.11 39.73
CA LEU A 312 2.61 34.24 38.66
C LEU A 312 1.20 33.79 39.09
N PRO A 313 0.13 34.28 38.42
CA PRO A 313 -1.25 33.85 38.66
C PRO A 313 -1.40 32.31 38.58
N VAL A 314 -2.38 31.79 39.31
CA VAL A 314 -2.63 30.34 39.45
C VAL A 314 -2.77 29.62 38.10
N ASP A 315 -3.25 30.32 37.07
CA ASP A 315 -3.49 29.77 35.73
C ASP A 315 -2.34 29.99 34.74
N ALA A 316 -1.25 30.65 35.16
CA ALA A 316 -0.09 30.90 34.32
C ALA A 316 0.97 29.79 34.50
N VAL A 317 1.27 29.09 33.42
CA VAL A 317 2.29 28.04 33.33
C VAL A 317 3.27 28.40 32.23
N ALA A 318 4.56 28.20 32.50
CA ALA A 318 5.64 28.36 31.53
C ALA A 318 6.21 26.98 31.17
N PRO A 319 6.75 26.79 29.95
CA PRO A 319 7.52 25.60 29.62
C PRO A 319 8.66 25.40 30.64
N VAL A 320 8.98 24.15 30.97
CA VAL A 320 10.17 23.85 31.79
C VAL A 320 11.39 24.02 30.88
N GLU A 321 12.29 24.95 31.22
CA GLU A 321 13.63 25.02 30.62
C GLU A 321 14.50 24.00 31.37
N ASP A 322 14.90 22.91 30.71
CA ASP A 322 15.78 21.91 31.32
C ASP A 322 17.21 22.48 31.38
N ALA A 323 17.79 22.62 32.58
CA ALA A 323 19.14 23.18 32.76
C ALA A 323 20.29 22.33 32.14
N ASP A 324 19.98 21.11 31.69
CA ASP A 324 20.89 20.25 30.91
C ASP A 324 20.70 20.42 29.39
N GLU A 325 19.84 21.34 28.93
CA GLU A 325 19.54 21.55 27.51
C GLU A 325 20.78 22.01 26.73
N ASP A 326 21.69 22.80 27.30
CA ASP A 326 22.85 23.26 26.52
C ASP A 326 23.84 22.14 26.12
N GLU A 327 23.96 21.06 26.92
CA GLU A 327 24.80 19.89 26.58
C GLU A 327 24.03 18.75 25.89
N ARG A 328 22.71 18.62 26.11
CA ARG A 328 21.86 17.59 25.47
C ARG A 328 21.17 18.07 24.20
N ALA A 329 21.02 19.38 23.98
CA ALA A 329 20.46 19.94 22.75
C ALA A 329 21.35 19.68 21.53
N GLU A 330 22.67 19.55 21.70
CA GLU A 330 23.57 19.17 20.59
C GLU A 330 23.38 17.70 20.16
N THR A 331 22.83 16.82 21.00
CA THR A 331 22.68 15.38 20.69
C THR A 331 21.25 14.88 20.54
N ASN A 332 20.23 15.60 21.05
CA ASN A 332 18.86 15.12 21.06
C ASN A 332 17.83 16.26 20.97
N ALA A 333 18.07 17.24 20.08
CA ALA A 333 16.98 18.11 19.65
C ALA A 333 15.92 17.24 18.96
N ASP A 334 14.77 17.06 19.61
CA ASP A 334 13.54 16.53 19.04
C ASP A 334 13.02 17.56 18.01
N THR A 335 13.84 17.87 17.00
CA THR A 335 13.48 18.75 15.90
C THR A 335 12.33 18.07 15.20
N THR A 336 11.16 18.69 15.25
CA THR A 336 9.99 18.26 14.50
C THR A 336 10.43 17.95 13.08
N PRO A 337 10.35 16.68 12.63
CA PRO A 337 10.88 16.31 11.33
C PRO A 337 10.20 17.15 10.25
N ARG A 338 10.94 17.53 9.19
CA ARG A 338 10.34 18.30 8.09
C ARG A 338 9.20 17.50 7.47
N GLY A 339 8.17 18.18 6.96
CA GLY A 339 6.99 17.52 6.40
C GLY A 339 7.29 16.47 5.32
N ALA A 340 8.35 16.67 4.54
CA ALA A 340 8.83 15.72 3.53
C ALA A 340 9.30 14.39 4.14
N ASP A 341 10.02 14.44 5.26
CA ASP A 341 10.56 13.27 5.96
C ASP A 341 9.44 12.48 6.64
N ILE A 342 8.47 13.20 7.25
CA ILE A 342 7.25 12.59 7.81
C ILE A 342 6.47 11.89 6.70
N ALA A 343 6.28 12.53 5.55
CA ALA A 343 5.56 11.93 4.43
C ALA A 343 6.28 10.69 3.88
N ALA A 344 7.62 10.70 3.81
CA ALA A 344 8.39 9.54 3.39
C ALA A 344 8.29 8.37 4.39
N ALA A 345 8.38 8.66 5.69
CA ALA A 345 8.21 7.66 6.76
C ALA A 345 6.78 7.09 6.76
N ALA A 346 5.76 7.93 6.59
CA ALA A 346 4.37 7.51 6.50
C ALA A 346 4.12 6.60 5.28
N ARG A 347 4.67 6.95 4.09
CA ARG A 347 4.58 6.09 2.90
C ARG A 347 5.25 4.74 3.13
N ARG A 348 6.41 4.71 3.81
CA ARG A 348 7.11 3.47 4.16
C ARG A 348 6.31 2.61 5.14
N ALA A 349 5.80 3.21 6.22
CA ALA A 349 4.96 2.53 7.21
C ALA A 349 3.70 1.94 6.55
N ASN A 350 3.00 2.73 5.74
CA ASN A 350 1.82 2.26 5.02
C ASN A 350 2.16 1.14 4.02
N GLY A 351 3.33 1.22 3.39
CA GLY A 351 3.84 0.17 2.52
C GLY A 351 4.06 -1.15 3.25
N VAL A 352 4.72 -1.13 4.41
CA VAL A 352 4.93 -2.31 5.25
C VAL A 352 3.60 -2.87 5.77
N LEU A 353 2.72 -2.01 6.27
CA LEU A 353 1.40 -2.41 6.78
C LEU A 353 0.57 -3.10 5.70
N THR A 354 0.57 -2.56 4.48
CA THR A 354 -0.09 -3.18 3.33
C THR A 354 0.50 -4.55 3.02
N GLY A 355 1.82 -4.69 3.03
CA GLY A 355 2.48 -5.98 2.81
C GLY A 355 2.14 -7.03 3.87
N LEU A 356 2.11 -6.63 5.15
CA LEU A 356 1.68 -7.50 6.26
C LEU A 356 0.23 -7.97 6.08
N CYS A 357 -0.69 -7.07 5.73
CA CYS A 357 -2.09 -7.41 5.48
C CYS A 357 -2.26 -8.34 4.27
N VAL A 358 -1.55 -8.10 3.17
CA VAL A 358 -1.58 -8.98 1.98
C VAL A 358 -0.99 -10.35 2.29
N GLY A 359 0.14 -10.41 3.00
CA GLY A 359 0.76 -11.68 3.42
C GLY A 359 -0.13 -12.49 4.36
N ALA A 360 -0.76 -11.82 5.33
CA ALA A 360 -1.73 -12.45 6.23
C ALA A 360 -2.96 -12.97 5.47
N ALA A 361 -3.51 -12.15 4.57
CA ALA A 361 -4.66 -12.51 3.74
C ALA A 361 -4.39 -13.70 2.82
N ALA A 362 -3.20 -13.78 2.22
CA ALA A 362 -2.80 -14.90 1.36
C ALA A 362 -2.54 -16.19 2.17
N THR A 363 -2.14 -16.08 3.44
CA THR A 363 -1.91 -17.23 4.32
C THR A 363 -3.21 -17.79 4.89
N LEU A 364 -4.24 -16.97 5.07
CA LEU A 364 -5.51 -17.38 5.68
C LEU A 364 -6.18 -18.59 4.98
N PRO A 365 -6.35 -18.64 3.64
CA PRO A 365 -6.94 -19.80 2.97
C PRO A 365 -6.16 -21.09 3.21
N VAL A 366 -4.83 -21.01 3.27
CA VAL A 366 -3.95 -22.16 3.53
C VAL A 366 -4.11 -22.64 4.98
N ALA A 367 -4.17 -21.71 5.94
CA ALA A 367 -4.41 -22.02 7.35
C ALA A 367 -5.79 -22.63 7.59
N VAL A 368 -6.83 -22.10 6.92
CA VAL A 368 -8.19 -22.68 6.94
C VAL A 368 -8.19 -24.08 6.34
N TRP A 369 -7.56 -24.27 5.17
CA TRP A 369 -7.41 -25.59 4.58
C TRP A 369 -6.75 -26.55 5.55
N ALA A 370 -5.63 -26.20 6.19
CA ALA A 370 -4.95 -27.07 7.13
C ALA A 370 -5.80 -27.39 8.39
N THR A 371 -6.62 -26.44 8.85
CA THR A 371 -7.45 -26.54 10.06
C THR A 371 -8.68 -27.44 9.89
N LEU A 372 -9.32 -27.38 8.73
CA LEU A 372 -10.55 -28.11 8.47
C LEU A 372 -10.29 -29.63 8.41
N MET A 373 -11.15 -30.43 9.03
CA MET A 373 -11.07 -31.89 9.02
C MET A 373 -12.46 -32.48 8.74
N PRO A 374 -12.88 -32.57 7.46
CA PRO A 374 -14.17 -33.15 7.10
C PRO A 374 -14.29 -34.60 7.60
N GLY A 375 -15.44 -34.95 8.17
CA GLY A 375 -15.74 -36.32 8.63
C GLY A 375 -15.04 -36.77 9.92
N GLN A 376 -14.17 -35.94 10.51
CA GLN A 376 -13.48 -36.27 11.77
C GLN A 376 -14.23 -35.76 13.00
N ALA A 377 -13.92 -36.34 14.17
CA ALA A 377 -14.40 -35.83 15.45
C ALA A 377 -14.03 -34.35 15.62
N LYS A 378 -14.97 -33.52 16.09
CA LYS A 378 -14.84 -32.05 16.19
C LYS A 378 -14.65 -31.32 14.84
N GLY A 379 -14.89 -31.96 13.70
CA GLY A 379 -14.81 -31.31 12.38
C GLY A 379 -15.70 -30.06 12.25
N ASN A 380 -16.92 -30.12 12.78
CA ASN A 380 -17.83 -28.96 12.82
C ASN A 380 -17.27 -27.79 13.65
N ALA A 381 -16.61 -28.09 14.78
CA ALA A 381 -15.98 -27.06 15.60
C ALA A 381 -14.80 -26.40 14.88
N ALA A 382 -14.02 -27.17 14.11
CA ALA A 382 -12.96 -26.62 13.26
C ALA A 382 -13.51 -25.73 12.12
N ALA A 383 -14.68 -26.07 11.57
CA ALA A 383 -15.38 -25.21 10.62
C ALA A 383 -15.87 -23.91 11.27
N VAL A 384 -16.46 -23.98 12.47
CA VAL A 384 -16.85 -22.79 13.25
C VAL A 384 -15.63 -21.92 13.53
N LEU A 385 -14.53 -22.49 14.01
CA LEU A 385 -13.27 -21.77 14.23
C LEU A 385 -12.82 -21.04 12.96
N SER A 386 -12.83 -21.72 11.81
CA SER A 386 -12.44 -21.12 10.53
C SER A 386 -13.39 -19.99 10.11
N GLY A 387 -14.70 -20.15 10.33
CA GLY A 387 -15.71 -19.11 10.12
C GLY A 387 -15.50 -17.88 11.00
N LEU A 388 -15.09 -18.06 12.27
CA LEU A 388 -14.72 -16.95 13.15
C LEU A 388 -13.53 -16.17 12.60
N TYR A 389 -12.50 -16.83 12.08
CA TYR A 389 -11.36 -16.14 11.46
C TYR A 389 -11.70 -15.41 10.17
N VAL A 390 -12.57 -15.99 9.32
CA VAL A 390 -13.13 -15.29 8.15
C VAL A 390 -13.85 -14.02 8.58
N LEU A 391 -14.70 -14.12 9.61
CA LEU A 391 -15.43 -12.99 10.16
C LEU A 391 -14.49 -11.92 10.74
N ILE A 392 -13.45 -12.32 11.48
CA ILE A 392 -12.42 -11.41 12.02
C ILE A 392 -11.72 -10.68 10.87
N PHE A 393 -11.30 -11.36 9.81
CA PHE A 393 -10.62 -10.70 8.69
C PHE A 393 -11.51 -9.70 7.95
N ILE A 394 -12.79 -10.03 7.74
CA ILE A 394 -13.76 -9.12 7.11
C ILE A 394 -14.01 -7.89 7.99
N SER A 395 -14.28 -8.11 9.28
CA SER A 395 -14.57 -7.02 10.24
C SER A 395 -13.37 -6.09 10.43
N ARG A 396 -12.16 -6.66 10.51
CA ARG A 396 -10.91 -5.90 10.65
C ARG A 396 -10.55 -5.08 9.42
N GLY A 397 -11.13 -5.36 8.27
CA GLY A 397 -11.03 -4.48 7.11
C GLY A 397 -11.45 -3.03 7.42
N ARG A 398 -12.36 -2.83 8.39
CA ARG A 398 -12.83 -1.50 8.80
C ARG A 398 -11.83 -0.72 9.67
N SER A 399 -10.86 -1.38 10.31
CA SER A 399 -9.90 -0.70 11.19
C SER A 399 -8.76 -0.04 10.42
N PHE A 400 -8.61 -0.34 9.12
CA PHE A 400 -7.55 0.20 8.27
C PHE A 400 -8.05 1.36 7.43
N THR A 401 -7.26 2.43 7.33
CA THR A 401 -7.58 3.62 6.55
C THR A 401 -7.31 3.44 5.05
N ASP A 402 -6.31 2.63 4.68
CA ASP A 402 -5.97 2.36 3.28
C ASP A 402 -6.86 1.23 2.71
N LYS A 403 -7.55 1.53 1.60
CA LYS A 403 -8.36 0.57 0.85
C LYS A 403 -7.59 -0.69 0.45
N ARG A 404 -6.29 -0.60 0.18
CA ARG A 404 -5.48 -1.76 -0.23
C ARG A 404 -5.38 -2.80 0.89
N GLN A 405 -5.28 -2.36 2.14
CA GLN A 405 -5.25 -3.24 3.31
C GLN A 405 -6.62 -3.88 3.54
N ALA A 406 -7.69 -3.08 3.52
CA ALA A 406 -9.06 -3.56 3.71
C ALA A 406 -9.47 -4.58 2.64
N VAL A 407 -9.22 -4.25 1.35
CA VAL A 407 -9.53 -5.14 0.23
C VAL A 407 -8.72 -6.44 0.32
N ALA A 408 -7.43 -6.37 0.68
CA ALA A 408 -6.62 -7.57 0.84
C ALA A 408 -7.21 -8.55 1.87
N LEU A 409 -7.61 -8.05 3.06
CA LEU A 409 -8.19 -8.88 4.11
C LEU A 409 -9.53 -9.50 3.70
N VAL A 410 -10.40 -8.72 3.06
CA VAL A 410 -11.70 -9.20 2.57
C VAL A 410 -11.51 -10.25 1.46
N CYS A 411 -10.60 -10.02 0.52
CA CYS A 411 -10.27 -11.00 -0.52
C CYS A 411 -9.66 -12.28 0.07
N GLY A 412 -8.77 -12.16 1.07
CA GLY A 412 -8.22 -13.32 1.78
C GLY A 412 -9.29 -14.13 2.50
N ALA A 413 -10.25 -13.46 3.16
CA ALA A 413 -11.38 -14.10 3.82
C ALA A 413 -12.32 -14.79 2.81
N ALA A 414 -12.63 -14.14 1.69
CA ALA A 414 -13.41 -14.73 0.61
C ALA A 414 -12.71 -15.97 0.01
N ALA A 415 -11.41 -15.87 -0.27
CA ALA A 415 -10.61 -17.01 -0.72
C ALA A 415 -10.59 -18.15 0.30
N ALA A 416 -10.57 -17.85 1.61
CA ALA A 416 -10.62 -18.85 2.66
C ALA A 416 -11.96 -19.58 2.73
N VAL A 417 -13.08 -18.89 2.49
CA VAL A 417 -14.39 -19.52 2.32
C VAL A 417 -14.40 -20.45 1.11
N CYS A 418 -13.90 -19.98 -0.05
CA CYS A 418 -13.81 -20.80 -1.26
C CYS A 418 -12.98 -22.07 -1.05
N VAL A 419 -11.79 -21.93 -0.47
CA VAL A 419 -10.89 -23.06 -0.17
C VAL A 419 -11.49 -23.99 0.89
N GLY A 420 -12.19 -23.44 1.89
CA GLY A 420 -12.89 -24.22 2.89
C GLY A 420 -14.00 -25.09 2.31
N VAL A 421 -14.87 -24.51 1.48
CA VAL A 421 -15.92 -25.23 0.76
C VAL A 421 -15.30 -26.28 -0.16
N ALA A 422 -14.28 -25.91 -0.94
CA ALA A 422 -13.57 -26.84 -1.82
C ALA A 422 -13.03 -28.05 -1.03
N LYS A 423 -12.50 -27.85 0.19
CA LYS A 423 -12.02 -28.95 1.02
C LYS A 423 -13.14 -29.93 1.39
N TYR A 424 -14.31 -29.42 1.77
CA TYR A 424 -15.45 -30.26 2.12
C TYR A 424 -16.01 -31.02 0.92
N VAL A 425 -16.07 -30.38 -0.26
CA VAL A 425 -16.50 -31.03 -1.50
C VAL A 425 -15.52 -32.12 -1.92
N LEU A 426 -14.22 -31.82 -1.93
CA LEU A 426 -13.16 -32.76 -2.32
C LEU A 426 -12.97 -33.92 -1.34
N ALA A 427 -13.43 -33.78 -0.09
CA ALA A 427 -13.39 -34.85 0.90
C ALA A 427 -14.52 -35.87 0.72
N GLN A 428 -15.54 -35.56 -0.08
CA GLN A 428 -16.62 -36.50 -0.41
C GLN A 428 -16.23 -37.35 -1.64
N PRO A 429 -16.84 -38.56 -1.78
CA PRO A 429 -16.68 -39.37 -2.98
C PRO A 429 -17.01 -38.60 -4.27
N ALA A 430 -16.25 -38.85 -5.34
CA ALA A 430 -16.34 -38.09 -6.60
C ALA A 430 -17.70 -38.23 -7.33
N ASP A 431 -18.44 -39.30 -7.02
CA ASP A 431 -19.79 -39.59 -7.50
C ASP A 431 -20.89 -38.85 -6.73
N SER A 432 -20.56 -38.20 -5.61
CA SER A 432 -21.53 -37.48 -4.78
C SER A 432 -21.89 -36.10 -5.35
N GLY A 433 -22.91 -36.06 -6.22
CA GLY A 433 -23.47 -34.80 -6.74
C GLY A 433 -24.01 -33.86 -5.65
N ALA A 434 -24.41 -34.40 -4.49
CA ALA A 434 -24.93 -33.62 -3.36
C ALA A 434 -23.86 -32.70 -2.75
N ALA A 435 -22.60 -33.13 -2.68
CA ALA A 435 -21.51 -32.33 -2.13
C ALA A 435 -21.28 -31.06 -2.98
N VAL A 436 -21.28 -31.23 -4.30
CA VAL A 436 -21.14 -30.13 -5.26
C VAL A 436 -22.31 -29.16 -5.16
N LEU A 437 -23.54 -29.68 -5.08
CA LEU A 437 -24.75 -28.87 -4.95
C LEU A 437 -24.70 -27.99 -3.69
N TRP A 438 -24.45 -28.58 -2.52
CA TRP A 438 -24.38 -27.82 -1.27
C TRP A 438 -23.20 -26.86 -1.23
N GLY A 439 -22.05 -27.25 -1.77
CA GLY A 439 -20.91 -26.35 -1.93
C GLY A 439 -21.25 -25.12 -2.77
N ALA A 440 -21.92 -25.33 -3.91
CA ALA A 440 -22.39 -24.24 -4.78
C ALA A 440 -23.39 -23.33 -4.08
N VAL A 441 -24.35 -23.88 -3.32
CA VAL A 441 -25.32 -23.11 -2.53
C VAL A 441 -24.62 -22.21 -1.50
N VAL A 442 -23.65 -22.74 -0.75
CA VAL A 442 -22.91 -21.96 0.26
C VAL A 442 -22.10 -20.83 -0.41
N LEU A 443 -21.43 -21.11 -1.52
CA LEU A 443 -20.66 -20.09 -2.26
C LEU A 443 -21.57 -19.02 -2.86
N ALA A 444 -22.69 -19.41 -3.45
CA ALA A 444 -23.68 -18.48 -3.99
C ALA A 444 -24.29 -17.60 -2.89
N ALA A 445 -24.61 -18.18 -1.72
CA ALA A 445 -25.10 -17.44 -0.57
C ALA A 445 -24.06 -16.43 -0.04
N PHE A 446 -22.79 -16.84 0.07
CA PHE A 446 -21.71 -15.96 0.49
C PHE A 446 -21.46 -14.81 -0.50
N ALA A 447 -21.40 -15.11 -1.80
CA ALA A 447 -21.25 -14.10 -2.85
C ALA A 447 -22.44 -13.14 -2.89
N GLY A 448 -23.66 -13.67 -2.78
CA GLY A 448 -24.89 -12.88 -2.70
C GLY A 448 -24.91 -11.94 -1.49
N ALA A 449 -24.55 -12.44 -0.30
CA ALA A 449 -24.41 -11.61 0.89
C ALA A 449 -23.36 -10.51 0.70
N GLY A 450 -22.22 -10.81 0.10
CA GLY A 450 -21.19 -9.83 -0.23
C GLY A 450 -21.69 -8.74 -1.19
N LEU A 451 -22.45 -9.12 -2.22
CA LEU A 451 -23.05 -8.17 -3.17
C LEU A 451 -24.09 -7.27 -2.49
N VAL A 452 -24.95 -7.84 -1.65
CA VAL A 452 -25.93 -7.09 -0.86
C VAL A 452 -25.23 -6.07 0.05
N VAL A 453 -24.17 -6.49 0.74
CA VAL A 453 -23.34 -5.59 1.56
C VAL A 453 -22.71 -4.48 0.70
N ALA A 454 -22.15 -4.81 -0.46
CA ALA A 454 -21.54 -3.84 -1.36
C ALA A 454 -22.53 -2.79 -1.88
N LEU A 455 -23.79 -3.18 -2.12
CA LEU A 455 -24.85 -2.28 -2.58
C LEU A 455 -25.42 -1.42 -1.44
N LEU A 456 -25.62 -1.99 -0.25
CA LEU A 456 -26.30 -1.32 0.87
C LEU A 456 -25.37 -0.47 1.73
N VAL A 457 -24.16 -0.94 2.05
CA VAL A 457 -23.27 -0.26 3.01
C VAL A 457 -22.88 1.16 2.58
N PRO A 458 -22.49 1.44 1.32
CA PRO A 458 -22.05 2.79 0.94
C PRO A 458 -23.15 3.85 1.02
N VAL A 459 -24.41 3.44 0.81
CA VAL A 459 -25.57 4.36 0.76
C VAL A 459 -26.30 4.47 2.10
N THR A 460 -25.98 3.61 3.07
CA THR A 460 -26.67 3.58 4.37
C THR A 460 -25.91 4.37 5.43
N ARG A 461 -26.64 5.23 6.16
CA ARG A 461 -26.12 5.89 7.36
C ARG A 461 -26.36 4.97 8.56
N PHE A 462 -25.31 4.33 9.04
CA PHE A 462 -25.40 3.45 10.21
C PHE A 462 -25.61 4.22 11.50
N THR A 463 -26.58 3.79 12.30
CA THR A 463 -26.73 4.30 13.67
C THR A 463 -25.54 3.85 14.54
N PRO A 464 -25.20 4.59 15.61
CA PRO A 464 -24.13 4.21 16.52
C PRO A 464 -24.29 2.78 17.07
N LEU A 465 -25.52 2.33 17.31
CA LEU A 465 -25.81 0.97 17.79
C LEU A 465 -25.37 -0.12 16.81
N VAL A 466 -25.61 0.06 15.50
CA VAL A 466 -25.22 -0.94 14.49
C VAL A 466 -23.70 -1.02 14.39
N ARG A 467 -23.00 0.11 14.44
CA ARG A 467 -21.52 0.15 14.46
C ARG A 467 -20.98 -0.56 15.70
N MET A 468 -21.57 -0.26 16.86
CA MET A 468 -21.20 -0.89 18.13
C MET A 468 -21.43 -2.41 18.08
N LEU A 469 -22.57 -2.88 17.56
CA LEU A 469 -22.85 -4.31 17.41
C LEU A 469 -21.83 -5.02 16.52
N ALA A 470 -21.41 -4.40 15.42
CA ALA A 470 -20.37 -4.95 14.56
C ALA A 470 -19.02 -5.08 15.29
N GLU A 471 -18.66 -4.09 16.11
CA GLU A 471 -17.46 -4.12 16.96
C GLU A 471 -17.55 -5.21 18.04
N TRP A 472 -18.69 -5.34 18.72
CA TRP A 472 -18.91 -6.41 19.70
C TRP A 472 -18.83 -7.79 19.08
N LEU A 473 -19.38 -7.97 17.89
CA LEU A 473 -19.37 -9.24 17.16
C LEU A 473 -17.93 -9.65 16.79
N GLU A 474 -17.09 -8.69 16.40
CA GLU A 474 -15.65 -8.91 16.19
C GLU A 474 -14.95 -9.31 17.50
N ILE A 475 -15.19 -8.60 18.61
CA ILE A 475 -14.60 -8.91 19.91
C ILE A 475 -15.01 -10.32 20.39
N ILE A 476 -16.30 -10.66 20.28
CA ILE A 476 -16.81 -12.00 20.63
C ILE A 476 -16.12 -13.07 19.80
N ALA A 477 -15.96 -12.85 18.49
CA ALA A 477 -15.27 -13.80 17.61
C ALA A 477 -13.81 -14.02 18.05
N ILE A 478 -13.09 -12.95 18.39
CA ILE A 478 -11.71 -13.01 18.88
C ILE A 478 -11.64 -13.79 20.21
N VAL A 479 -12.51 -13.46 21.17
CA VAL A 479 -12.55 -14.09 22.49
C VAL A 479 -12.91 -15.58 22.39
N ALA A 480 -13.84 -15.94 21.51
CA ALA A 480 -14.27 -17.33 21.33
C ALA A 480 -13.25 -18.19 20.57
N ALA A 481 -12.47 -17.60 19.66
CA ALA A 481 -11.56 -18.34 18.79
C ALA A 481 -10.44 -19.08 19.55
N LEU A 482 -9.83 -18.45 20.56
CA LEU A 482 -8.71 -19.04 21.30
C LEU A 482 -9.12 -20.24 22.17
N PRO A 483 -10.16 -20.16 23.04
CA PRO A 483 -10.64 -21.31 23.79
C PRO A 483 -11.11 -22.45 22.89
N LEU A 484 -11.77 -22.12 21.76
CA LEU A 484 -12.24 -23.11 20.81
C LEU A 484 -11.06 -23.87 20.17
N ALA A 485 -10.01 -23.17 19.75
CA ALA A 485 -8.79 -23.79 19.23
C ALA A 485 -8.10 -24.70 20.27
N ALA A 486 -8.01 -24.24 21.53
CA ALA A 486 -7.44 -25.03 22.63
C ALA A 486 -8.25 -26.31 22.91
N TRP A 487 -9.58 -26.21 22.85
CA TRP A 487 -10.47 -27.37 23.02
C TRP A 487 -10.39 -28.37 21.86
N ILE A 488 -10.33 -27.88 20.62
CA ILE A 488 -10.16 -28.74 19.44
C ILE A 488 -8.82 -29.46 19.50
N GLY A 489 -7.75 -28.75 19.84
CA GLY A 489 -6.40 -29.30 20.01
C GLY A 489 -6.24 -30.27 21.19
N GLY A 490 -7.25 -30.39 22.07
CA GLY A 490 -7.20 -31.31 23.21
C GLY A 490 -6.38 -30.80 24.39
N LEU A 491 -6.11 -29.50 24.48
CA LEU A 491 -5.34 -28.90 25.59
C LEU A 491 -6.05 -29.10 26.92
N PHE A 492 -7.37 -28.84 26.99
CA PHE A 492 -8.15 -29.03 28.22
C PHE A 492 -8.19 -30.49 28.68
N THR A 493 -8.28 -31.43 27.74
CA THR A 493 -8.23 -32.86 28.06
C THR A 493 -6.86 -33.27 28.59
N TRP A 494 -5.79 -32.71 28.02
CA TRP A 494 -4.43 -32.97 28.48
C TRP A 494 -4.17 -32.39 29.87
N VAL A 495 -4.61 -31.15 30.14
CA VAL A 495 -4.50 -30.53 31.48
C VAL A 495 -5.27 -31.33 32.52
N ARG A 496 -6.44 -31.88 32.17
CA ARG A 496 -7.24 -32.72 33.09
C ARG A 496 -6.60 -34.08 33.41
N MET A 497 -5.77 -34.61 32.51
CA MET A 497 -5.12 -35.92 32.68
C MET A 497 -3.73 -35.84 33.32
N ARG A 498 -3.17 -34.63 33.46
CA ARG A 498 -1.98 -34.36 34.28
C ARG A 498 -2.40 -34.03 35.70
#